data_AF-A0A4Y2UNU6-F1
#
_entry.id   AF-A0A4Y2UNU6-F1
#
_cell.length_a   1.000
_cell.length_b   1.000
_cell.length_c   1.000
_cell.angle_alpha   90.00
_cell.angle_beta   90.00
_cell.angle_gamma   90.00
#
_symmetry.space_group_name_H-M   'P 1'
#
loop_
_entity.id
_entity.type
_entity.pdbx_description
1 polymer ?
#
loop_
_entity_poly.entity_id
_entity_poly.type
_entity_poly.pdbx_seq_one_letter_code
_entity_poly.pdbx_strand_id
1 'polypeptide(L)'
;MTSSEMIDKIHDMALSDRRIKVREIAEATGIFQGTVFSIFHEKVGVKKISSRWVPSLLSMENKRNCVINSEAALELFCRNPDTFLRRYITVDDTRIPYYTPET
;
A
#
# COMPACT_ATOMS: atom_id res chain seq x y z
N MET A 1 -24.96 22.58 -6.64
CA MET A 1 -23.69 23.30 -6.49
C MET A 1 -22.97 22.65 -5.30
N THR A 2 -21.90 21.88 -5.53
CA THR A 2 -21.14 21.26 -4.42
C THR A 2 -20.26 22.33 -3.78
N SER A 3 -20.52 22.65 -2.50
CA SER A 3 -19.72 23.62 -1.73
C SER A 3 -18.27 23.13 -1.61
N SER A 4 -17.30 24.06 -1.57
CA SER A 4 -15.89 23.73 -1.31
C SER A 4 -15.74 22.91 -0.04
N GLU A 5 -16.47 23.27 1.02
CA GLU A 5 -16.48 22.58 2.31
C GLU A 5 -16.88 21.10 2.18
N MET A 6 -17.75 20.78 1.21
CA MET A 6 -18.18 19.41 0.96
C MET A 6 -17.09 18.59 0.27
N ILE A 7 -16.34 19.22 -0.63
CA ILE A 7 -15.20 18.60 -1.32
C ILE A 7 -14.09 18.32 -0.30
N ASP A 8 -13.78 19.30 0.55
CA ASP A 8 -12.79 19.17 1.62
C ASP A 8 -13.17 18.03 2.58
N LYS A 9 -14.44 17.96 3.00
CA LYS A 9 -14.93 16.86 3.84
C LYS A 9 -14.76 15.48 3.20
N ILE A 10 -15.09 15.33 1.91
CA ILE A 10 -14.92 14.05 1.19
C ILE A 10 -13.43 13.69 1.07
N HIS A 11 -12.59 14.68 0.84
CA HIS A 11 -11.14 14.51 0.79
C HIS A 11 -10.58 14.03 2.14
N ASP A 12 -10.99 14.66 3.23
CA ASP A 12 -10.58 14.27 4.58
C ASP A 12 -11.04 12.85 4.94
N MET A 13 -12.27 12.47 4.56
CA MET A 13 -12.76 11.10 4.74
C MET A 13 -11.87 10.08 4.01
N ALA A 14 -11.48 10.36 2.77
CA ALA A 14 -10.61 9.49 2.00
C ALA A 14 -9.16 9.43 2.52
N LEU A 15 -8.65 10.52 3.12
CA LEU A 15 -7.35 10.53 3.79
C LEU A 15 -7.37 9.76 5.11
N SER A 16 -8.48 9.82 5.84
CA SER A 16 -8.64 9.11 7.12
C SER A 16 -8.74 7.59 6.94
N ASP A 17 -9.48 7.13 5.93
CA ASP A 17 -9.56 5.71 5.55
C ASP A 17 -9.37 5.53 4.04
N ARG A 18 -8.19 5.03 3.67
CA ARG A 18 -7.84 4.72 2.27
C ARG A 18 -8.71 3.62 1.64
N ARG A 19 -9.46 2.84 2.43
CA ARG A 19 -10.31 1.72 1.97
C ARG A 19 -11.79 2.07 1.91
N ILE A 20 -12.17 3.29 2.25
CA ILE A 20 -13.56 3.74 2.25
C ILE A 20 -14.19 3.59 0.85
N LYS A 21 -15.44 3.15 0.81
CA LYS A 21 -16.21 3.00 -0.43
C LYS A 21 -16.95 4.30 -0.76
N VAL A 22 -17.09 4.58 -2.05
CA VAL A 22 -17.90 5.72 -2.56
C VAL A 22 -19.33 5.70 -1.98
N ARG A 23 -19.90 4.50 -1.80
CA ARG A 23 -21.22 4.32 -1.18
C ARG A 23 -21.25 4.75 0.28
N GLU A 24 -20.24 4.41 1.07
CA GLU A 24 -20.17 4.77 2.50
C GLU A 24 -20.06 6.29 2.66
N ILE A 25 -19.32 6.96 1.76
CA ILE A 25 -19.24 8.42 1.72
C ILE A 25 -20.58 9.04 1.31
N ALA A 26 -21.23 8.49 0.28
CA ALA A 26 -22.54 8.95 -0.16
C ALA A 26 -23.57 8.88 0.98
N GLU A 27 -23.60 7.77 1.72
CA GLU A 27 -24.47 7.57 2.89
C GLU A 27 -24.13 8.55 4.03
N ALA A 28 -22.84 8.78 4.32
CA ALA A 28 -22.41 9.69 5.40
C ALA A 28 -22.58 11.19 5.08
N THR A 29 -22.56 11.56 3.80
CA THR A 29 -22.67 12.95 3.34
C THR A 29 -24.06 13.30 2.79
N GLY A 30 -24.92 12.30 2.55
CA GLY A 30 -26.21 12.47 1.89
C GLY A 30 -26.11 12.83 0.40
N ILE A 31 -24.93 12.68 -0.21
CA ILE A 31 -24.67 13.03 -1.60
C ILE A 31 -24.90 11.83 -2.50
N PHE A 32 -25.42 12.07 -3.70
CA PHE A 32 -25.53 11.03 -4.71
C PHE A 32 -24.17 10.41 -5.06
N GLN A 33 -24.13 9.08 -5.14
CA GLN A 33 -22.89 8.32 -5.34
C GLN A 33 -22.11 8.74 -6.59
N GLY A 34 -22.81 9.05 -7.69
CA GLY A 34 -22.17 9.53 -8.93
C GLY A 34 -21.45 10.87 -8.74
N THR A 35 -21.99 11.76 -7.91
CA THR A 35 -21.36 13.04 -7.60
C THR A 35 -20.09 12.83 -6.77
N VAL A 36 -20.11 11.92 -5.79
CA VAL A 36 -18.91 11.56 -5.01
C VAL A 36 -17.82 10.98 -5.93
N PHE A 37 -18.23 10.14 -6.90
CA PHE A 37 -17.31 9.59 -7.89
C PHE A 37 -16.66 10.68 -8.76
N SER A 38 -17.44 11.64 -9.28
CA SER A 38 -16.91 12.79 -10.02
C SER A 38 -16.01 13.67 -9.17
N ILE A 39 -16.35 13.93 -7.90
CA ILE A 39 -15.49 14.69 -6.98
C ILE A 39 -14.12 14.00 -6.84
N PHE A 40 -14.10 12.69 -6.65
CA PHE A 40 -12.85 11.95 -6.54
C PHE A 40 -11.94 12.06 -7.78
N HIS A 41 -12.52 11.95 -8.97
CA HIS A 41 -11.74 11.92 -10.21
C HIS A 41 -11.41 13.31 -10.74
N GLU A 42 -12.36 14.26 -10.67
CA GLU A 42 -12.26 15.57 -11.32
C GLU A 42 -11.80 16.69 -10.39
N LYS A 43 -12.14 16.62 -9.09
CA LYS A 43 -11.84 17.70 -8.13
C LYS A 43 -10.65 17.36 -7.25
N VAL A 44 -10.64 16.15 -6.71
CA VAL A 44 -9.61 15.68 -5.78
C VAL A 44 -8.45 15.00 -6.52
N GLY A 45 -8.70 14.33 -7.65
CA GLY A 45 -7.68 13.67 -8.45
C GLY A 45 -7.14 12.36 -7.85
N VAL A 46 -7.90 11.70 -6.98
CA VAL A 46 -7.49 10.41 -6.40
C VAL A 46 -7.82 9.26 -7.34
N LYS A 47 -6.93 8.26 -7.37
CA LYS A 47 -7.10 7.04 -8.17
C LYS A 47 -7.30 5.83 -7.27
N LYS A 48 -8.25 4.96 -7.63
CA LYS A 48 -8.40 3.65 -6.99
C LYS A 48 -7.18 2.78 -7.32
N ILE A 49 -6.50 2.31 -6.28
CA ILE A 49 -5.36 1.39 -6.39
C ILE A 49 -5.75 0.09 -5.68
N SER A 50 -5.41 -1.05 -6.27
CA SER A 50 -5.59 -2.35 -5.60
C SER A 50 -4.62 -2.51 -4.44
N SER A 51 -5.09 -3.08 -3.33
CA SER A 51 -4.20 -3.45 -2.23
C SER A 51 -3.24 -4.55 -2.69
N ARG A 52 -1.95 -4.41 -2.39
CA ARG A 52 -0.96 -5.47 -2.60
C ARG A 52 -1.08 -6.50 -1.47
N TRP A 53 -0.94 -7.78 -1.81
CA TRP A 53 -0.82 -8.85 -0.82
C TRP A 53 0.50 -8.70 -0.07
N VAL A 54 0.43 -8.71 1.26
CA VAL A 54 1.60 -8.70 2.14
C VAL A 54 1.64 -10.07 2.83
N PRO A 55 2.74 -10.83 2.72
CA PRO A 55 2.80 -12.22 3.20
C PRO A 55 2.47 -12.39 4.70
N SER A 56 2.79 -11.40 5.52
CA SER A 56 2.57 -11.48 6.96
C SER A 56 2.37 -10.10 7.58
N LEU A 57 1.63 -10.07 8.70
CA LEU A 57 1.55 -8.90 9.56
C LEU A 57 2.72 -8.94 10.54
N LEU A 58 3.72 -8.08 10.31
CA LEU A 58 4.90 -8.02 11.17
C LEU A 58 4.59 -7.38 12.54
N SER A 59 5.11 -7.99 13.60
CA SER A 59 5.15 -7.37 14.94
C SER A 59 6.02 -6.12 14.93
N MET A 60 5.88 -5.27 15.95
CA MET A 60 6.72 -4.07 16.10
C MET A 60 8.21 -4.44 16.20
N GLU A 61 8.52 -5.53 16.90
CA GLU A 61 9.88 -6.03 17.03
C GLU A 61 10.45 -6.52 15.70
N ASN A 62 9.67 -7.29 14.92
CA ASN A 62 10.12 -7.75 13.60
C ASN A 62 10.38 -6.57 12.66
N LYS A 63 9.53 -5.52 12.69
CA LYS A 63 9.76 -4.30 11.90
C LYS A 63 11.06 -3.62 12.31
N ARG A 64 11.32 -3.50 13.61
CA ARG A 64 12.56 -2.91 14.13
C ARG A 64 13.78 -3.69 13.66
N ASN A 65 13.74 -5.02 13.78
CA ASN A 65 14.82 -5.88 13.34
C ASN A 65 15.05 -5.82 11.83
N CYS A 66 13.98 -5.72 11.01
CA CYS A 66 14.11 -5.48 9.58
C CYS A 66 14.87 -4.18 9.27
N VAL A 67 14.54 -3.08 9.95
CA VAL A 67 15.22 -1.79 9.74
C VAL A 67 16.70 -1.88 10.14
N ILE A 68 16.99 -2.36 11.36
CA ILE A 68 18.36 -2.50 11.87
C ILE A 68 19.22 -3.36 10.93
N ASN A 69 18.70 -4.52 10.51
CA ASN A 69 19.45 -5.42 9.63
C ASN A 69 19.66 -4.80 8.25
N SER A 70 18.68 -4.06 7.73
CA SER A 70 18.78 -3.39 6.43
C SER A 70 19.78 -2.24 6.46
N GLU A 71 19.80 -1.44 7.53
CA GLU A 71 20.76 -0.35 7.73
C GLU A 71 22.19 -0.89 7.82
N ALA A 72 22.41 -1.95 8.60
CA ALA A 72 23.72 -2.60 8.69
C ALA A 72 24.18 -3.19 7.35
N ALA A 73 23.26 -3.84 6.61
CA ALA A 73 23.56 -4.37 5.28
C ALA A 73 23.88 -3.25 4.28
N LEU A 74 23.14 -2.12 4.33
CA LEU A 74 23.37 -0.95 3.50
C LEU A 74 24.73 -0.32 3.79
N GLU A 75 25.12 -0.20 5.05
CA GLU A 75 26.44 0.34 5.42
C GLU A 75 27.58 -0.53 4.84
N LEU A 76 27.47 -1.85 4.98
CA LEU A 76 28.43 -2.79 4.41
C LEU A 76 28.48 -2.71 2.88
N PHE A 77 27.32 -2.61 2.23
CA PHE A 77 27.21 -2.43 0.79
C PHE A 77 27.88 -1.13 0.33
N CYS A 78 27.61 0.00 1.00
CA CYS A 78 28.18 1.30 0.67
C CYS A 78 29.70 1.36 0.85
N ARG A 79 30.27 0.61 1.81
CA ARG A 79 31.73 0.55 2.02
C ARG A 79 32.48 -0.14 0.88
N ASN A 80 31.91 -1.22 0.31
CA ASN A 80 32.53 -1.94 -0.80
C ASN A 80 31.48 -2.74 -1.61
N PRO A 81 30.80 -2.11 -2.58
CA PRO A 81 29.65 -2.71 -3.24
C PRO A 81 30.02 -3.95 -4.06
N ASP A 82 31.13 -3.89 -4.80
CA ASP A 82 31.59 -4.98 -5.66
C ASP A 82 31.95 -6.24 -4.86
N THR A 83 32.64 -6.08 -3.74
CA THR A 83 33.04 -7.23 -2.91
C THR A 83 31.86 -7.76 -2.11
N PHE A 84 30.99 -6.87 -1.63
CA PHE A 84 29.81 -7.25 -0.86
C PHE A 84 28.89 -8.14 -1.71
N LEU A 85 28.48 -7.69 -2.90
CA LEU A 85 27.58 -8.46 -3.76
C LEU A 85 28.20 -9.78 -4.23
N ARG A 86 29.52 -9.80 -4.52
CA ARG A 86 30.21 -11.05 -4.91
C ARG A 86 30.20 -12.12 -3.80
N ARG A 87 30.09 -11.71 -2.54
CA ARG A 87 30.10 -12.62 -1.38
C ARG A 87 28.71 -12.84 -0.77
N TYR A 88 27.72 -12.05 -1.17
CA TYR A 88 26.38 -12.12 -0.62
C TYR A 88 25.63 -13.30 -1.22
N ILE A 89 25.51 -14.38 -0.47
CA ILE A 89 24.82 -15.61 -0.87
C ILE A 89 23.50 -15.69 -0.11
N THR A 90 22.39 -15.84 -0.84
CA THR A 90 21.06 -16.08 -0.29
C THR A 90 20.57 -17.47 -0.67
N VAL A 91 19.87 -18.13 0.24
CA VAL A 91 19.19 -19.39 -0.02
C VAL A 91 17.74 -19.24 0.45
N ASP A 92 16.80 -19.71 -0.37
CA ASP A 92 15.39 -19.79 -0.03
C ASP A 92 14.79 -21.07 -0.62
N ASP A 93 13.80 -21.63 0.07
CA ASP A 93 13.19 -22.90 -0.30
C ASP A 93 11.83 -22.64 -0.95
N THR A 94 11.76 -22.87 -2.27
CA THR A 94 10.49 -22.81 -3.00
C THR A 94 9.82 -24.19 -3.01
N ARG A 95 8.59 -24.28 -2.48
CA ARG A 95 7.80 -25.52 -2.55
C ARG A 95 7.28 -25.72 -3.98
N ILE A 96 7.69 -26.82 -4.62
CA ILE A 96 7.21 -27.20 -5.96
C ILE A 96 5.99 -28.13 -5.79
N PRO A 97 4.80 -27.74 -6.27
CA PRO A 97 3.62 -28.61 -6.20
C PRO A 97 3.77 -29.79 -7.16
N TYR A 98 3.35 -30.99 -6.74
CA TYR A 98 3.42 -32.21 -7.54
C TYR A 98 2.44 -32.25 -8.72
N TYR A 99 1.32 -31.52 -8.61
CA TYR A 99 0.25 -31.49 -9.60
C TYR A 99 -0.26 -30.06 -9.75
N THR A 100 -0.38 -29.59 -10.99
CA THR A 100 -1.10 -28.38 -11.35
C THR A 100 -2.42 -28.83 -11.99
N PRO A 101 -3.58 -28.62 -11.36
CA PRO A 101 -4.85 -28.97 -11.99
C PRO A 101 -5.03 -28.15 -13.26
N GLU A 102 -5.45 -28.81 -14.34
CA GLU A 102 -5.84 -28.15 -15.59
C GLU A 102 -7.00 -27.18 -15.32
N THR A 103 -6.93 -26.02 -15.99
CA THR A 103 -7.84 -24.87 -15.81
C THR A 103 -9.11 -25.02 -16.62
#